data_AF-A0A0E3QFP7-F1
#
_entry.id   AF-A0A0E3QFP7-F1
#
_cell.length_a   1.000
_cell.length_b   1.000
_cell.length_c   1.000
_cell.angle_alpha   90.00
_cell.angle_beta   90.00
_cell.angle_gamma   90.00
#
_symmetry.space_group_name_H-M   'P 1'
#
loop_
_entity.id
_entity.type
_entity.pdbx_description
1 polymer ?
#
loop_
_entity_poly.entity_id
_entity_poly.type
_entity_poly.pdbx_seq_one_letter_code
_entity_poly.pdbx_strand_id
1 'polypeptide(L)'
;MVILLFFLECTFGSFADFSFTTFGDSANFWDSIFGNYASFRGCTFGDFAYFSGAAFGDSASFRGCTFGDSTSFSGCTFDDSASFQHSIFGDSANFMKSTFGDYTDFTDSTFGDSAAFVFATFGDSASFRYSTFGDSASFSYSAFEDSASFKEVSFSNTSDFQWANFDDAVDFSGTLFNEVTLNGTDFKEMRVSWNSLENSLVFDGPTYVKLIQNFRSLEQFEDADAAYYQYRKHCQAEKLWTPFSKEGSKWCDILMWFTCGYGVKPFRAFYLGGLIVLLFSFIYLGSPTISWYNRENAESAQKPVIKTLLSLIPKINWPNPGISRLSDNNYSNQKVTFWDSFYFSMVTFTTVGYGDWYPKDNFRKWVMFEGFLGWVTLGLFLVTLTNVMMRP
;
A
#
# COMPACT_ATOMS: atom_id res chain seq x y z
N MET A 1 17.06 -22.32 -47.70
CA MET A 1 18.44 -22.76 -47.41
C MET A 1 18.77 -22.18 -46.05
N VAL A 2 18.69 -23.00 -45.01
CA VAL A 2 18.95 -22.55 -43.63
C VAL A 2 20.44 -22.33 -43.51
N ILE A 3 20.86 -21.06 -43.45
CA ILE A 3 22.26 -20.73 -43.16
C ILE A 3 22.36 -20.68 -41.64
N LEU A 4 22.73 -21.81 -41.06
CA LEU A 4 23.27 -21.86 -39.70
C LEU A 4 24.66 -21.21 -39.74
N LEU A 5 24.85 -20.11 -39.01
CA LEU A 5 26.14 -19.44 -38.90
C LEU A 5 26.72 -19.71 -37.51
N PHE A 6 27.89 -20.36 -37.48
CA PHE A 6 28.58 -20.74 -36.26
C PHE A 6 29.92 -20.02 -36.16
N PHE A 7 30.01 -19.11 -35.19
CA PHE A 7 31.24 -18.53 -34.68
C PHE A 7 31.43 -18.99 -33.24
N LEU A 8 31.68 -20.29 -33.05
CA LEU A 8 31.91 -20.84 -31.72
C LEU A 8 33.34 -20.53 -31.26
N GLU A 9 33.50 -20.04 -30.03
CA GLU A 9 34.81 -19.77 -29.41
C GLU A 9 35.72 -18.89 -30.31
N CYS A 10 35.12 -17.98 -31.09
CA CYS A 10 35.84 -17.17 -32.05
C CYS A 10 36.37 -15.90 -31.39
N THR A 11 37.59 -15.48 -31.76
CA THR A 11 38.10 -14.16 -31.38
C THR A 11 38.00 -13.20 -32.55
N PHE A 12 37.16 -12.19 -32.40
CA PHE A 12 37.13 -11.03 -33.27
C PHE A 12 38.08 -9.98 -32.68
N GLY A 13 38.90 -9.36 -33.54
CA GLY A 13 39.88 -8.36 -33.12
C GLY A 13 39.25 -7.08 -32.57
N SER A 14 39.96 -5.97 -32.62
CA SER A 14 39.49 -4.70 -32.04
C SER A 14 38.16 -4.19 -32.59
N PHE A 15 37.78 -4.58 -33.81
CA PHE A 15 36.53 -4.16 -34.44
C PHE A 15 35.84 -5.35 -35.10
N ALA A 16 34.57 -5.56 -34.74
CA ALA A 16 33.68 -6.54 -35.35
C ALA A 16 32.37 -5.84 -35.72
N ASP A 17 32.09 -5.70 -37.01
CA ASP A 17 30.89 -5.02 -37.50
C ASP A 17 30.00 -5.99 -38.28
N PHE A 18 28.84 -6.27 -37.72
CA PHE A 18 27.76 -7.06 -38.29
C PHE A 18 26.52 -6.21 -38.55
N SER A 19 26.59 -4.89 -38.42
CA SER A 19 25.41 -4.00 -38.45
C SER A 19 24.51 -4.28 -39.65
N PHE A 20 23.20 -4.30 -39.42
CA PHE A 20 22.15 -4.53 -40.41
C PHE A 20 22.23 -5.91 -41.11
N THR A 21 22.90 -6.89 -40.49
CA THR A 21 22.95 -8.26 -40.99
C THR A 21 21.71 -9.03 -40.57
N THR A 22 21.17 -9.85 -41.47
CA THR A 22 20.19 -10.87 -41.15
C THR A 22 20.90 -12.21 -40.99
N PHE A 23 20.91 -12.72 -39.76
CA PHE A 23 21.25 -14.10 -39.49
C PHE A 23 19.98 -14.95 -39.66
N GLY A 24 20.11 -16.14 -40.25
CA GLY A 24 18.97 -17.04 -40.47
C GLY A 24 18.42 -17.62 -39.17
N ASP A 25 17.81 -18.80 -39.26
CA ASP A 25 17.10 -19.46 -38.16
C ASP A 25 17.96 -19.63 -36.89
N SER A 26 19.29 -19.70 -37.03
CA SER A 26 20.21 -19.85 -35.90
C SER A 26 21.52 -19.10 -36.14
N ALA A 27 21.89 -18.24 -35.19
CA ALA A 27 23.20 -17.61 -35.10
C ALA A 27 23.88 -18.00 -33.80
N ASN A 28 25.14 -18.43 -33.87
CA ASN A 28 25.87 -18.89 -32.70
C ASN A 28 27.22 -18.19 -32.55
N PHE A 29 27.41 -17.54 -31.42
CA PHE A 29 28.58 -16.79 -30.96
C PHE A 29 29.02 -17.23 -29.55
N TRP A 30 28.63 -18.43 -29.12
CA TRP A 30 28.95 -18.96 -27.79
C TRP A 30 30.46 -18.87 -27.52
N ASP A 31 30.83 -18.34 -26.35
CA ASP A 31 32.19 -18.23 -25.82
C ASP A 31 33.12 -17.44 -26.77
N SER A 32 32.54 -16.64 -27.67
CA SER A 32 33.29 -15.75 -28.54
C SER A 32 33.77 -14.51 -27.79
N ILE A 33 34.89 -13.99 -28.23
CA ILE A 33 35.49 -12.77 -27.71
C ILE A 33 35.42 -11.72 -28.81
N PHE A 34 34.78 -10.60 -28.51
CA PHE A 34 34.83 -9.40 -29.32
C PHE A 34 35.74 -8.40 -28.61
N GLY A 35 36.72 -7.84 -29.33
CA GLY A 35 37.63 -6.83 -28.77
C GLY A 35 36.90 -5.51 -28.45
N ASN A 36 37.56 -4.40 -28.73
CA ASN A 36 37.10 -3.08 -28.29
C ASN A 36 35.69 -2.70 -28.78
N TYR A 37 35.33 -3.02 -30.02
CA TYR A 37 34.05 -2.60 -30.59
C TYR A 37 33.34 -3.74 -31.33
N ALA A 38 32.15 -4.10 -30.85
CA ALA A 38 31.25 -5.06 -31.47
C ALA A 38 29.92 -4.38 -31.85
N SER A 39 29.65 -4.25 -33.14
CA SER A 39 28.38 -3.69 -33.62
C SER A 39 27.51 -4.76 -34.25
N PHE A 40 26.36 -4.99 -33.64
CA PHE A 40 25.24 -5.76 -34.17
C PHE A 40 24.05 -4.84 -34.46
N ARG A 41 24.26 -3.53 -34.56
CA ARG A 41 23.19 -2.55 -34.69
C ARG A 41 22.24 -2.90 -35.83
N GLY A 42 20.95 -2.96 -35.55
CA GLY A 42 19.91 -3.22 -36.54
C GLY A 42 19.93 -4.64 -37.12
N CYS A 43 20.63 -5.58 -36.49
CA CYS A 43 20.63 -6.98 -36.93
C CYS A 43 19.25 -7.63 -36.73
N THR A 44 18.97 -8.61 -37.57
CA THR A 44 17.86 -9.54 -37.36
C THR A 44 18.45 -10.92 -37.13
N PHE A 45 18.13 -11.53 -36.01
CA PHE A 45 18.36 -12.93 -35.73
C PHE A 45 17.03 -13.66 -35.89
N GLY A 46 17.02 -14.80 -36.59
CA GLY A 46 15.83 -15.64 -36.72
C GLY A 46 15.44 -16.28 -35.39
N ASP A 47 15.11 -17.55 -35.42
CA ASP A 47 14.56 -18.26 -34.26
C ASP A 47 15.51 -18.25 -33.05
N PHE A 48 16.82 -18.43 -33.26
CA PHE A 48 17.78 -18.56 -32.17
C PHE A 48 19.05 -17.70 -32.31
N ALA A 49 19.39 -16.96 -31.26
CA ALA A 49 20.69 -16.26 -31.14
C ALA A 49 21.42 -16.65 -29.85
N TYR A 50 22.58 -17.29 -29.98
CA TYR A 50 23.37 -17.78 -28.85
C TYR A 50 24.62 -16.94 -28.68
N PHE A 51 24.69 -16.14 -27.63
CA PHE A 51 25.87 -15.38 -27.21
C PHE A 51 26.40 -15.86 -25.85
N SER A 52 25.85 -16.93 -25.27
CA SER A 52 26.22 -17.41 -23.93
C SER A 52 27.74 -17.44 -23.72
N GLY A 53 28.20 -16.89 -22.59
CA GLY A 53 29.63 -16.82 -22.25
C GLY A 53 30.49 -15.89 -23.12
N ALA A 54 29.91 -15.19 -24.09
CA ALA A 54 30.67 -14.27 -24.92
C ALA A 54 31.18 -13.06 -24.11
N ALA A 55 32.37 -12.59 -24.48
CA ALA A 55 32.98 -11.40 -23.90
C ALA A 55 32.99 -10.27 -24.94
N PHE A 56 32.57 -9.08 -24.53
CA PHE A 56 32.62 -7.86 -25.31
C PHE A 56 33.47 -6.85 -24.55
N GLY A 57 34.46 -6.24 -25.21
CA GLY A 57 35.32 -5.21 -24.62
C GLY A 57 34.60 -3.86 -24.45
N ASP A 58 35.23 -2.78 -24.92
CA ASP A 58 34.85 -1.39 -24.63
C ASP A 58 33.41 -1.00 -25.07
N SER A 59 32.88 -1.59 -26.15
CA SER A 59 31.52 -1.27 -26.60
C SER A 59 30.84 -2.38 -27.40
N ALA A 60 29.65 -2.76 -26.94
CA ALA A 60 28.75 -3.68 -27.61
C ALA A 60 27.43 -2.99 -27.95
N SER A 61 27.12 -2.86 -29.25
CA SER A 61 25.88 -2.25 -29.71
C SER A 61 24.97 -3.29 -30.37
N PHE A 62 23.89 -3.64 -29.69
CA PHE A 62 22.74 -4.40 -30.19
C PHE A 62 21.53 -3.50 -30.44
N ARG A 63 21.73 -2.19 -30.60
CA ARG A 63 20.66 -1.21 -30.78
C ARG A 63 19.80 -1.54 -32.00
N GLY A 64 18.48 -1.56 -31.82
CA GLY A 64 17.50 -1.82 -32.88
C GLY A 64 17.54 -3.24 -33.43
N CYS A 65 18.11 -4.19 -32.69
CA CYS A 65 18.10 -5.59 -33.08
C CYS A 65 16.69 -6.18 -32.96
N THR A 66 16.40 -7.15 -33.82
CA THR A 66 15.27 -8.05 -33.63
C THR A 66 15.81 -9.45 -33.42
N PHE A 67 15.46 -10.04 -32.28
CA PHE A 67 15.69 -11.43 -31.96
C PHE A 67 14.34 -12.15 -32.05
N GLY A 68 14.27 -13.26 -32.79
CA GLY A 68 13.05 -14.07 -32.92
C GLY A 68 12.72 -14.81 -31.64
N ASP A 69 12.57 -16.13 -31.72
CA ASP A 69 11.99 -16.93 -30.62
C ASP A 69 12.83 -16.88 -29.34
N SER A 70 14.14 -17.09 -29.40
CA SER A 70 14.97 -17.21 -28.18
C SER A 70 16.38 -16.67 -28.35
N THR A 71 16.81 -15.87 -27.37
CA THR A 71 18.16 -15.30 -27.31
C THR A 71 18.79 -15.48 -25.96
N SER A 72 20.06 -15.88 -25.95
CA SER A 72 20.83 -16.10 -24.73
C SER A 72 22.11 -15.29 -24.72
N PHE A 73 22.17 -14.33 -23.81
CA PHE A 73 23.35 -13.62 -23.32
C PHE A 73 23.79 -14.13 -21.93
N SER A 74 23.35 -15.35 -21.55
CA SER A 74 23.70 -15.97 -20.27
C SER A 74 25.20 -15.98 -20.03
N GLY A 75 25.65 -15.44 -18.90
CA GLY A 75 27.07 -15.43 -18.53
C GLY A 75 27.96 -14.58 -19.45
N CYS A 76 27.39 -13.69 -20.27
CA CYS A 76 28.19 -12.74 -21.04
C CYS A 76 28.87 -11.72 -20.13
N THR A 77 30.03 -11.23 -20.56
CA THR A 77 30.66 -10.05 -19.97
C THR A 77 30.66 -8.92 -21.00
N PHE A 78 30.12 -7.78 -20.61
CA PHE A 78 30.25 -6.52 -21.34
C PHE A 78 31.15 -5.62 -20.49
N ASP A 79 32.42 -5.48 -20.87
CA ASP A 79 33.44 -4.86 -19.99
C ASP A 79 33.14 -3.40 -19.70
N ASP A 80 32.73 -2.62 -20.72
CA ASP A 80 32.32 -1.22 -20.55
C ASP A 80 30.84 -1.04 -20.98
N SER A 81 30.58 -0.50 -22.18
CA SER A 81 29.24 -0.05 -22.59
C SER A 81 28.45 -1.10 -23.37
N ALA A 82 27.20 -1.34 -22.98
CA ALA A 82 26.28 -2.25 -23.68
C ALA A 82 24.94 -1.59 -24.02
N SER A 83 24.61 -1.51 -25.32
CA SER A 83 23.37 -0.87 -25.77
C SER A 83 22.43 -1.86 -26.47
N PHE A 84 21.23 -2.01 -25.93
CA PHE A 84 20.10 -2.78 -26.46
C PHE A 84 18.88 -1.87 -26.73
N GLN A 85 19.12 -0.57 -26.92
CA GLN A 85 18.07 0.41 -27.17
C GLN A 85 17.21 0.02 -28.36
N HIS A 86 15.88 0.21 -28.26
CA HIS A 86 14.92 -0.10 -29.33
C HIS A 86 14.95 -1.56 -29.83
N SER A 87 15.53 -2.48 -29.07
CA SER A 87 15.63 -3.89 -29.48
C SER A 87 14.37 -4.66 -29.10
N ILE A 88 14.06 -5.67 -29.91
CA ILE A 88 12.92 -6.56 -29.73
C ILE A 88 13.46 -7.96 -29.46
N PHE A 89 13.08 -8.53 -28.33
CA PHE A 89 13.28 -9.93 -28.00
C PHE A 89 11.92 -10.62 -28.09
N GLY A 90 11.77 -11.64 -28.92
CA GLY A 90 10.52 -12.38 -29.12
C GLY A 90 10.08 -13.15 -27.87
N ASP A 91 10.30 -14.46 -27.82
CA ASP A 91 9.69 -15.26 -26.75
C ASP A 91 10.59 -15.29 -25.49
N SER A 92 11.90 -15.50 -25.63
CA SER A 92 12.79 -15.56 -24.46
C SER A 92 14.09 -14.76 -24.62
N ALA A 93 14.41 -13.97 -23.60
CA ALA A 93 15.64 -13.21 -23.48
C ALA A 93 16.35 -13.58 -22.18
N ASN A 94 17.47 -14.29 -22.28
CA ASN A 94 18.22 -14.78 -21.14
C ASN A 94 19.52 -13.98 -20.95
N PHE A 95 19.58 -13.18 -19.90
CA PHE A 95 20.74 -12.42 -19.41
C PHE A 95 21.20 -12.94 -18.04
N MET A 96 20.88 -14.18 -17.69
CA MET A 96 21.24 -14.72 -16.38
C MET A 96 22.77 -14.73 -16.19
N LYS A 97 23.24 -14.30 -15.02
CA LYS A 97 24.67 -14.25 -14.66
C LYS A 97 25.53 -13.41 -15.60
N SER A 98 24.94 -12.54 -16.43
CA SER A 98 25.74 -11.63 -17.24
C SER A 98 26.27 -10.48 -16.39
N THR A 99 27.46 -10.02 -16.71
CA THR A 99 28.06 -8.84 -16.09
C THR A 99 28.08 -7.71 -17.11
N PHE A 100 27.54 -6.57 -16.72
CA PHE A 100 27.68 -5.32 -17.44
C PHE A 100 28.55 -4.39 -16.59
N GLY A 101 29.75 -4.06 -17.06
CA GLY A 101 30.75 -3.35 -16.26
C GLY A 101 30.39 -1.88 -16.05
N ASP A 102 30.14 -1.15 -17.14
CA ASP A 102 29.75 0.26 -17.06
C ASP A 102 28.27 0.44 -17.49
N TYR A 103 28.01 1.43 -18.35
CA TYR A 103 26.69 1.86 -18.75
C TYR A 103 25.96 0.82 -19.59
N THR A 104 24.75 0.46 -19.15
CA THR A 104 23.87 -0.47 -19.85
C THR A 104 22.53 0.16 -20.19
N ASP A 105 22.09 0.00 -21.44
CA ASP A 105 20.90 0.67 -21.92
C ASP A 105 19.94 -0.23 -22.71
N PHE A 106 18.82 -0.55 -22.08
CA PHE A 106 17.64 -1.24 -22.61
C PHE A 106 16.47 -0.27 -22.89
N THR A 107 16.71 1.03 -23.00
CA THR A 107 15.65 2.02 -23.23
C THR A 107 14.84 1.72 -24.50
N ASP A 108 13.52 1.83 -24.41
CA ASP A 108 12.57 1.56 -25.50
C ASP A 108 12.66 0.11 -26.07
N SER A 109 13.21 -0.84 -25.30
CA SER A 109 13.23 -2.26 -25.71
C SER A 109 11.92 -2.99 -25.40
N THR A 110 11.66 -4.08 -26.11
CA THR A 110 10.50 -4.95 -25.89
C THR A 110 10.98 -6.37 -25.64
N PHE A 111 10.52 -6.96 -24.55
CA PHE A 111 10.67 -8.37 -24.23
C PHE A 111 9.30 -9.03 -24.32
N GLY A 112 9.09 -9.93 -25.28
CA GLY A 112 7.77 -10.49 -25.60
C GLY A 112 7.22 -11.36 -24.48
N ASP A 113 7.77 -12.54 -24.24
CA ASP A 113 7.26 -13.39 -23.15
C ASP A 113 8.16 -13.30 -21.90
N SER A 114 9.35 -13.90 -21.92
CA SER A 114 10.20 -14.05 -20.74
C SER A 114 11.53 -13.28 -20.85
N ALA A 115 11.87 -12.52 -19.81
CA ALA A 115 13.16 -11.85 -19.66
C ALA A 115 13.80 -12.23 -18.32
N ALA A 116 14.98 -12.84 -18.36
CA ALA A 116 15.68 -13.33 -17.18
C ALA A 116 17.01 -12.61 -16.99
N PHE A 117 17.11 -11.77 -15.95
CA PHE A 117 18.31 -11.08 -15.46
C PHE A 117 18.77 -11.64 -14.12
N VAL A 118 18.43 -12.90 -13.83
CA VAL A 118 18.74 -13.55 -12.54
C VAL A 118 20.25 -13.62 -12.33
N PHE A 119 20.73 -13.15 -11.17
CA PHE A 119 22.17 -13.02 -10.88
C PHE A 119 22.96 -12.13 -11.85
N ALA A 120 22.30 -11.27 -12.64
CA ALA A 120 23.01 -10.30 -13.46
C ALA A 120 23.60 -9.19 -12.58
N THR A 121 24.76 -8.67 -12.98
CA THR A 121 25.42 -7.54 -12.32
C THR A 121 25.48 -6.36 -13.28
N PHE A 122 25.05 -5.19 -12.82
CA PHE A 122 25.17 -3.91 -13.50
C PHE A 122 26.09 -3.02 -12.65
N GLY A 123 27.34 -2.83 -13.11
CA GLY A 123 28.41 -2.17 -12.35
C GLY A 123 28.30 -0.64 -12.30
N ASP A 124 27.70 -0.03 -13.33
CA ASP A 124 27.31 1.38 -13.34
C ASP A 124 25.83 1.49 -13.74
N SER A 125 25.45 2.62 -14.31
CA SER A 125 24.08 3.05 -14.52
C SER A 125 23.36 2.12 -15.51
N ALA A 126 22.21 1.58 -15.09
CA ALA A 126 21.38 0.69 -15.88
C ALA A 126 20.03 1.35 -16.23
N SER A 127 19.74 1.48 -17.52
CA SER A 127 18.50 2.08 -18.00
C SER A 127 17.60 1.04 -18.67
N PHE A 128 16.37 0.90 -18.17
CA PHE A 128 15.29 0.11 -18.76
C PHE A 128 14.11 1.00 -19.19
N ARG A 129 14.29 2.32 -19.24
CA ARG A 129 13.18 3.27 -19.39
C ARG A 129 12.32 3.00 -20.63
N TYR A 130 11.01 3.18 -20.50
CA TYR A 130 10.04 2.97 -21.59
C TYR A 130 10.03 1.54 -22.18
N SER A 131 10.70 0.58 -21.54
CA SER A 131 10.66 -0.81 -22.00
C SER A 131 9.35 -1.49 -21.63
N THR A 132 9.03 -2.56 -22.37
CA THR A 132 7.86 -3.41 -22.10
C THR A 132 8.32 -4.84 -21.88
N PHE A 133 7.81 -5.46 -20.81
CA PHE A 133 7.93 -6.88 -20.52
C PHE A 133 6.54 -7.51 -20.65
N GLY A 134 6.34 -8.39 -21.63
CA GLY A 134 5.02 -8.85 -22.04
C GLY A 134 4.44 -10.02 -21.23
N ASP A 135 5.27 -10.85 -20.59
CA ASP A 135 4.81 -11.84 -19.61
C ASP A 135 5.63 -11.79 -18.32
N SER A 136 6.77 -12.48 -18.25
CA SER A 136 7.58 -12.59 -17.03
C SER A 136 8.92 -11.84 -17.12
N ALA A 137 9.23 -11.03 -16.12
CA ALA A 137 10.51 -10.38 -15.97
C ALA A 137 11.11 -10.73 -14.60
N SER A 138 12.31 -11.32 -14.58
CA SER A 138 12.98 -11.70 -13.34
C SER A 138 14.34 -11.04 -13.22
N PHE A 139 14.49 -10.23 -12.19
CA PHE A 139 15.71 -9.57 -11.73
C PHE A 139 16.16 -10.16 -10.38
N SER A 140 15.75 -11.38 -10.06
CA SER A 140 15.99 -11.96 -8.74
C SER A 140 17.50 -12.16 -8.53
N TYR A 141 18.00 -11.81 -7.35
CA TYR A 141 19.43 -11.82 -7.02
C TYR A 141 20.33 -10.96 -7.94
N SER A 142 19.77 -10.04 -8.73
CA SER A 142 20.61 -9.12 -9.51
C SER A 142 21.23 -8.05 -8.62
N ALA A 143 22.38 -7.53 -9.02
CA ALA A 143 23.04 -6.40 -8.38
C ALA A 143 23.09 -5.20 -9.32
N PHE A 144 22.63 -4.05 -8.82
CA PHE A 144 22.78 -2.74 -9.46
C PHE A 144 23.69 -1.91 -8.55
N GLU A 145 24.96 -1.79 -8.94
CA GLU A 145 26.01 -1.17 -8.13
C GLU A 145 25.96 0.38 -8.17
N ASP A 146 25.28 0.94 -9.18
CA ASP A 146 24.92 2.37 -9.30
C ASP A 146 23.42 2.53 -9.63
N SER A 147 23.01 3.67 -10.18
CA SER A 147 21.63 4.04 -10.42
C SER A 147 20.93 3.14 -11.44
N ALA A 148 19.70 2.75 -11.13
CA ALA A 148 18.87 1.93 -12.00
C ALA A 148 17.57 2.66 -12.34
N SER A 149 17.21 2.74 -13.62
CA SER A 149 15.98 3.42 -14.05
C SER A 149 15.03 2.48 -14.77
N PHE A 150 13.89 2.21 -14.15
CA PHE A 150 12.73 1.51 -14.69
C PHE A 150 11.58 2.48 -14.97
N LYS A 151 11.90 3.75 -15.18
CA LYS A 151 10.91 4.81 -15.42
C LYS A 151 10.02 4.48 -16.62
N GLU A 152 8.72 4.58 -16.42
CA GLU A 152 7.69 4.34 -17.45
C GLU A 152 7.80 2.96 -18.11
N VAL A 153 8.28 1.95 -17.36
CA VAL A 153 8.27 0.55 -17.78
C VAL A 153 6.88 -0.07 -17.60
N SER A 154 6.51 -0.97 -18.51
CA SER A 154 5.29 -1.79 -18.39
C SER A 154 5.66 -3.25 -18.12
N PHE A 155 5.37 -3.73 -16.91
CA PHE A 155 5.42 -5.15 -16.56
C PHE A 155 4.01 -5.74 -16.69
N SER A 156 3.76 -6.45 -17.79
CA SER A 156 2.40 -6.84 -18.19
C SER A 156 1.82 -7.97 -17.35
N ASN A 157 2.65 -8.87 -16.82
CA ASN A 157 2.20 -9.94 -15.93
C ASN A 157 3.01 -10.00 -14.63
N THR A 158 4.15 -10.70 -14.59
CA THR A 158 4.94 -10.87 -13.36
C THR A 158 6.27 -10.16 -13.44
N SER A 159 6.62 -9.47 -12.36
CA SER A 159 7.93 -8.82 -12.17
C SER A 159 8.53 -9.25 -10.84
N ASP A 160 9.67 -9.91 -10.90
CA ASP A 160 10.34 -10.47 -9.73
C ASP A 160 11.66 -9.74 -9.47
N PHE A 161 11.76 -9.08 -8.33
CA PHE A 161 12.96 -8.39 -7.84
C PHE A 161 13.44 -8.99 -6.51
N GLN A 162 13.04 -10.24 -6.19
CA GLN A 162 13.41 -10.88 -4.95
C GLN A 162 14.93 -10.94 -4.76
N TRP A 163 15.41 -10.51 -3.60
CA TRP A 163 16.84 -10.42 -3.28
C TRP A 163 17.68 -9.61 -4.26
N ALA A 164 17.07 -8.77 -5.11
CA ALA A 164 17.80 -7.79 -5.89
C ALA A 164 18.42 -6.75 -4.95
N ASN A 165 19.60 -6.26 -5.30
CA ASN A 165 20.33 -5.25 -4.55
C ASN A 165 20.49 -4.00 -5.43
N PHE A 166 20.01 -2.86 -4.94
CA PHE A 166 20.21 -1.53 -5.54
C PHE A 166 21.09 -0.70 -4.59
N ASP A 167 22.39 -0.61 -4.90
CA ASP A 167 23.35 0.10 -4.03
C ASP A 167 23.15 1.63 -4.04
N ASP A 168 22.53 2.16 -5.10
CA ASP A 168 22.07 3.55 -5.15
C ASP A 168 20.56 3.68 -5.45
N ALA A 169 20.14 4.80 -6.03
CA ALA A 169 18.74 5.09 -6.29
C ALA A 169 18.16 4.25 -7.43
N VAL A 170 16.99 3.66 -7.20
CA VAL A 170 16.17 3.01 -8.23
C VAL A 170 14.91 3.82 -8.53
N ASP A 171 14.65 4.08 -9.81
CA ASP A 171 13.51 4.88 -10.27
C ASP A 171 12.45 4.03 -11.00
N PHE A 172 11.31 3.83 -10.35
CA PHE A 172 10.09 3.21 -10.90
C PHE A 172 8.96 4.24 -11.13
N SER A 173 9.31 5.51 -11.37
CA SER A 173 8.31 6.55 -11.65
C SER A 173 7.54 6.24 -12.93
N GLY A 174 6.21 6.25 -12.85
CA GLY A 174 5.34 5.92 -13.99
C GLY A 174 5.36 4.44 -14.40
N THR A 175 6.06 3.57 -13.67
CA THR A 175 6.05 2.13 -13.94
C THR A 175 4.68 1.53 -13.64
N LEU A 176 4.26 0.62 -14.51
CA LEU A 176 3.03 -0.16 -14.38
C LEU A 176 3.39 -1.59 -13.98
N PHE A 177 2.87 -2.04 -12.84
CA PHE A 177 3.01 -3.40 -12.36
C PHE A 177 1.66 -4.10 -12.39
N ASN A 178 1.60 -5.31 -12.95
CA ASN A 178 0.47 -6.20 -12.76
C ASN A 178 0.64 -7.04 -11.48
N GLU A 179 1.77 -7.74 -11.35
CA GLU A 179 2.23 -8.37 -10.11
C GLU A 179 3.73 -8.08 -9.91
N VAL A 180 4.11 -7.65 -8.70
CA VAL A 180 5.50 -7.33 -8.35
C VAL A 180 5.90 -7.95 -7.03
N THR A 181 7.06 -8.61 -7.01
CA THR A 181 7.63 -9.19 -5.80
C THR A 181 8.94 -8.52 -5.43
N LEU A 182 9.00 -7.96 -4.21
CA LEU A 182 10.16 -7.22 -3.69
C LEU A 182 10.71 -7.85 -2.40
N ASN A 183 10.52 -9.17 -2.22
CA ASN A 183 10.88 -9.83 -0.97
C ASN A 183 12.40 -9.90 -0.83
N GLY A 184 12.93 -9.37 0.27
CA GLY A 184 14.37 -9.33 0.50
C GLY A 184 15.15 -8.37 -0.40
N THR A 185 14.47 -7.54 -1.19
CA THR A 185 15.11 -6.52 -2.02
C THR A 185 15.79 -5.46 -1.14
N ASP A 186 17.04 -5.13 -1.46
CA ASP A 186 17.77 -4.02 -0.86
C ASP A 186 17.87 -2.82 -1.78
N PHE A 187 17.71 -1.62 -1.21
CA PHE A 187 17.75 -0.36 -1.93
C PHE A 187 18.00 0.80 -0.97
N LYS A 188 18.78 1.77 -1.43
CA LYS A 188 19.04 3.02 -0.70
C LYS A 188 17.91 4.03 -0.84
N GLU A 189 17.40 4.21 -2.06
CA GLU A 189 16.28 5.07 -2.39
C GLU A 189 15.46 4.42 -3.50
N MET A 190 14.14 4.32 -3.33
CA MET A 190 13.22 3.81 -4.35
C MET A 190 12.18 4.85 -4.70
N ARG A 191 12.25 5.42 -5.90
CA ARG A 191 11.24 6.36 -6.40
C ARG A 191 10.11 5.59 -7.04
N VAL A 192 8.98 5.49 -6.35
CA VAL A 192 7.78 4.79 -6.84
C VAL A 192 6.56 5.49 -6.24
N SER A 193 5.39 5.37 -6.88
CA SER A 193 4.13 5.78 -6.25
C SER A 193 3.43 4.58 -5.64
N TRP A 194 2.85 4.77 -4.46
CA TRP A 194 2.08 3.69 -3.82
C TRP A 194 0.93 3.18 -4.69
N ASN A 195 0.30 4.06 -5.49
CA ASN A 195 -0.80 3.66 -6.38
C ASN A 195 -0.38 2.60 -7.42
N SER A 196 0.87 2.61 -7.87
CA SER A 196 1.41 1.58 -8.78
C SER A 196 1.65 0.24 -8.08
N LEU A 197 1.85 0.24 -6.76
CA LEU A 197 2.12 -0.95 -5.97
C LEU A 197 0.88 -1.50 -5.27
N GLU A 198 -0.13 -0.67 -5.00
CA GLU A 198 -1.22 -0.93 -4.05
C GLU A 198 -1.95 -2.27 -4.28
N ASN A 199 -2.19 -2.64 -5.53
CA ASN A 199 -2.89 -3.87 -5.89
C ASN A 199 -1.99 -4.93 -6.55
N SER A 200 -0.73 -4.60 -6.75
CA SER A 200 0.23 -5.40 -7.53
C SER A 200 1.33 -5.99 -6.66
N LEU A 201 1.61 -5.39 -5.50
CA LEU A 201 2.66 -5.83 -4.60
C LEU A 201 2.28 -7.10 -3.84
N VAL A 202 3.06 -8.16 -4.03
CA VAL A 202 2.97 -9.38 -3.23
C VAL A 202 3.31 -9.07 -1.77
N PHE A 203 2.47 -9.54 -0.84
CA PHE A 203 2.60 -9.19 0.57
C PHE A 203 3.85 -9.82 1.21
N ASP A 204 4.72 -8.97 1.73
CA ASP A 204 5.83 -9.32 2.64
C ASP A 204 6.00 -8.24 3.71
N GLY A 205 5.98 -8.66 4.99
CA GLY A 205 5.98 -7.73 6.12
C GLY A 205 7.20 -6.80 6.15
N PRO A 206 8.44 -7.33 6.12
CA PRO A 206 9.67 -6.55 6.02
C PRO A 206 9.69 -5.59 4.82
N THR A 207 9.30 -6.03 3.63
CA THR A 207 9.22 -5.19 2.44
C THR A 207 8.29 -3.99 2.64
N TYR A 208 7.09 -4.18 3.20
CA TYR A 208 6.18 -3.07 3.50
C TYR A 208 6.79 -2.07 4.48
N VAL A 209 7.44 -2.54 5.56
CA VAL A 209 8.08 -1.65 6.55
C VAL A 209 9.16 -0.80 5.89
N LYS A 210 9.97 -1.40 5.01
CA LYS A 210 11.03 -0.71 4.29
C LYS A 210 10.47 0.33 3.30
N LEU A 211 9.43 -0.01 2.54
CA LEU A 211 8.75 0.93 1.65
C LEU A 211 8.16 2.12 2.41
N ILE A 212 7.51 1.89 3.55
CA ILE A 212 6.95 2.97 4.39
C ILE A 212 8.06 3.91 4.87
N GLN A 213 9.22 3.37 5.26
CA GLN A 213 10.38 4.19 5.65
C GLN A 213 10.91 5.01 4.48
N ASN A 214 11.04 4.39 3.31
CA ASN A 214 11.47 5.05 2.08
C ASN A 214 10.52 6.20 1.67
N PHE A 215 9.21 5.98 1.68
CA PHE A 215 8.23 7.03 1.37
C PHE A 215 8.33 8.21 2.35
N ARG A 216 8.60 7.94 3.63
CA ARG A 216 8.82 8.99 4.63
C ARG A 216 10.11 9.77 4.38
N SER A 217 11.21 9.09 4.04
CA SER A 217 12.47 9.79 3.71
C SER A 217 12.36 10.62 2.44
N LEU A 218 11.47 10.26 1.52
CA LEU A 218 11.16 11.01 0.31
C LEU A 218 10.08 12.10 0.50
N GLU A 219 9.61 12.34 1.73
CA GLU A 219 8.50 13.27 2.04
C GLU A 219 7.16 12.92 1.35
N GLN A 220 7.02 11.68 0.85
CA GLN A 220 5.80 11.14 0.22
C GLN A 220 4.86 10.57 1.29
N PHE A 221 4.43 11.43 2.19
CA PHE A 221 3.71 11.02 3.38
C PHE A 221 2.33 10.38 3.13
N GLU A 222 1.64 10.77 2.06
CA GLU A 222 0.34 10.17 1.70
C GLU A 222 0.51 8.70 1.28
N ASP A 223 1.53 8.43 0.47
CA ASP A 223 1.91 7.08 0.04
C ASP A 223 2.40 6.23 1.22
N ALA A 224 3.18 6.82 2.13
CA ALA A 224 3.60 6.15 3.37
C ALA A 224 2.42 5.71 4.24
N ASP A 225 1.41 6.58 4.41
CA ASP A 225 0.22 6.29 5.20
C ASP A 225 -0.70 5.27 4.52
N ALA A 226 -0.81 5.32 3.20
CA ALA A 226 -1.56 4.33 2.41
C ALA A 226 -0.92 2.94 2.50
N ALA A 227 0.40 2.85 2.33
CA ALA A 227 1.18 1.63 2.50
C ALA A 227 1.06 1.06 3.93
N TYR A 228 1.18 1.94 4.94
CA TYR A 228 1.00 1.55 6.34
C TYR A 228 -0.41 1.02 6.63
N TYR A 229 -1.45 1.68 6.12
CA TYR A 229 -2.83 1.25 6.28
C TYR A 229 -3.06 -0.14 5.69
N GLN A 230 -2.54 -0.40 4.49
CA GLN A 230 -2.65 -1.71 3.86
C GLN A 230 -1.88 -2.78 4.62
N TYR A 231 -0.62 -2.51 4.99
CA TYR A 231 0.19 -3.39 5.84
C TYR A 231 -0.59 -3.84 7.10
N ARG A 232 -1.18 -2.89 7.83
CA ARG A 232 -1.97 -3.19 9.04
C ARG A 232 -3.20 -4.05 8.76
N LYS A 233 -3.84 -3.86 7.60
CA LYS A 233 -5.00 -4.66 7.17
C LYS A 233 -4.60 -6.10 6.85
N HIS A 234 -3.46 -6.31 6.19
CA HIS A 234 -2.92 -7.66 5.94
C HIS A 234 -2.54 -8.36 7.24
N CYS A 235 -1.79 -7.71 8.13
CA CYS A 235 -1.46 -8.29 9.44
C CYS A 235 -2.71 -8.62 10.28
N GLN A 236 -3.76 -7.79 10.20
CA GLN A 236 -5.03 -8.09 10.86
C GLN A 236 -5.68 -9.36 10.31
N ALA A 237 -5.64 -9.57 8.99
CA ALA A 237 -6.27 -10.73 8.35
C ALA A 237 -5.66 -12.04 8.84
N GLU A 238 -4.33 -12.08 9.00
CA GLU A 238 -3.56 -13.25 9.44
C GLU A 238 -3.73 -13.61 10.92
N LYS A 239 -4.08 -12.65 11.78
CA LYS A 239 -4.24 -12.91 13.23
C LYS A 239 -5.38 -13.88 13.54
N LEU A 240 -5.14 -14.72 14.55
CA LEU A 240 -6.15 -15.60 15.16
C LEU A 240 -7.14 -14.82 16.04
N TRP A 241 -8.36 -15.36 16.19
CA TRP A 241 -9.42 -14.80 17.02
C TRP A 241 -9.24 -15.15 18.51
N THR A 242 -8.14 -14.69 19.11
CA THR A 242 -7.88 -14.89 20.54
C THR A 242 -7.93 -13.57 21.31
N PRO A 243 -8.59 -13.52 22.49
CA PRO A 243 -8.73 -12.29 23.28
C PRO A 243 -7.41 -11.85 23.95
N PHE A 244 -6.50 -12.78 24.23
CA PHE A 244 -5.20 -12.51 24.84
C PHE A 244 -4.10 -13.19 24.01
N SER A 245 -3.44 -12.44 23.14
CA SER A 245 -2.24 -12.87 22.42
C SER A 245 -1.13 -11.86 22.63
N LYS A 246 0.12 -12.31 22.54
CA LYS A 246 1.31 -11.45 22.65
C LYS A 246 1.42 -10.45 21.50
N GLU A 247 0.78 -10.75 20.37
CA GLU A 247 0.75 -9.95 19.13
C GLU A 247 -0.44 -8.98 19.06
N GLY A 248 -1.25 -8.91 20.13
CA GLY A 248 -2.43 -8.07 20.23
C GLY A 248 -3.71 -8.71 19.69
N SER A 249 -4.85 -8.25 20.18
CA SER A 249 -6.16 -8.82 19.82
C SER A 249 -6.63 -8.33 18.45
N LYS A 250 -7.10 -9.26 17.60
CA LYS A 250 -7.77 -8.97 16.32
C LYS A 250 -8.96 -8.01 16.49
N TRP A 251 -9.67 -8.09 17.61
CA TRP A 251 -10.78 -7.18 17.94
C TRP A 251 -10.32 -5.74 18.08
N CYS A 252 -9.19 -5.50 18.74
CA CYS A 252 -8.63 -4.16 18.88
C CYS A 252 -8.22 -3.61 17.52
N ASP A 253 -7.61 -4.43 16.66
CA ASP A 253 -7.26 -4.01 15.30
C ASP A 253 -8.51 -3.67 14.47
N ILE A 254 -9.59 -4.46 14.57
CA ILE A 254 -10.85 -4.18 13.86
C ILE A 254 -11.48 -2.88 14.36
N LEU A 255 -11.47 -2.66 15.67
CA LEU A 255 -11.95 -1.42 16.27
C LEU A 255 -11.14 -0.22 15.74
N MET A 256 -9.81 -0.30 15.75
CA MET A 256 -8.93 0.77 15.23
C MET A 256 -9.10 1.02 13.73
N TRP A 257 -9.34 -0.04 12.96
CA TRP A 257 -9.63 0.06 11.54
C TRP A 257 -10.92 0.85 11.27
N PHE A 258 -11.98 0.52 12.01
CA PHE A 258 -13.30 1.14 11.87
C PHE A 258 -13.30 2.60 12.35
N THR A 259 -12.70 2.87 13.52
CA THR A 259 -12.77 4.19 14.16
C THR A 259 -11.90 5.22 13.47
N CYS A 260 -10.62 4.92 13.23
CA CYS A 260 -9.65 5.91 12.75
C CYS A 260 -8.73 5.41 11.63
N GLY A 261 -9.02 4.23 11.09
CA GLY A 261 -8.22 3.61 10.03
C GLY A 261 -6.77 3.39 10.45
N TYR A 262 -6.55 2.84 11.65
CA TYR A 262 -5.22 2.63 12.23
C TYR A 262 -4.40 3.91 12.48
N GLY A 263 -5.05 5.07 12.58
CA GLY A 263 -4.37 6.32 12.90
C GLY A 263 -4.21 7.27 11.72
N VAL A 264 -4.40 6.79 10.48
CA VAL A 264 -4.12 7.57 9.26
C VAL A 264 -5.35 8.26 8.65
N LYS A 265 -6.56 8.00 9.16
CA LYS A 265 -7.82 8.54 8.61
C LYS A 265 -8.61 9.33 9.67
N PRO A 266 -8.23 10.58 10.00
CA PRO A 266 -8.82 11.34 11.11
C PRO A 266 -10.30 11.62 10.94
N PHE A 267 -10.75 11.91 9.71
CA PHE A 267 -12.16 12.20 9.45
C PHE A 267 -13.09 11.01 9.70
N ARG A 268 -12.59 9.75 9.73
CA ARG A 268 -13.42 8.62 10.17
C ARG A 268 -13.85 8.76 11.63
N ALA A 269 -12.95 9.21 12.51
CA ALA A 269 -13.27 9.44 13.92
C ALA A 269 -14.24 10.60 14.07
N PHE A 270 -14.11 11.64 13.24
CA PHE A 270 -15.05 12.76 13.19
C PHE A 270 -16.47 12.32 12.80
N TYR A 271 -16.60 11.55 11.71
CA TYR A 271 -17.91 11.03 11.29
C TYR A 271 -18.50 10.04 12.29
N LEU A 272 -17.66 9.22 12.94
CA LEU A 272 -18.09 8.35 14.03
C LEU A 272 -18.68 9.16 15.18
N GLY A 273 -18.05 10.26 15.58
CA GLY A 273 -18.58 11.17 16.59
C GLY A 273 -19.95 11.73 16.21
N GLY A 274 -20.10 12.20 14.97
CA GLY A 274 -21.40 12.65 14.45
C GLY A 274 -22.46 11.55 14.45
N LEU A 275 -22.10 10.32 14.08
CA LEU A 275 -23.00 9.16 14.08
C LEU A 275 -23.42 8.78 15.50
N ILE A 276 -22.51 8.84 16.47
CA ILE A 276 -22.82 8.64 17.90
C ILE A 276 -23.83 9.68 18.36
N VAL A 277 -23.59 10.97 18.10
CA VAL A 277 -24.52 12.05 18.47
C VAL A 277 -25.90 11.80 17.85
N LEU A 278 -25.97 11.49 16.55
CA LEU A 278 -27.25 11.19 15.89
C LEU A 278 -27.95 9.97 16.50
N LEU A 279 -27.22 8.89 16.79
CA LEU A 279 -27.77 7.67 17.40
C LEU A 279 -28.34 7.95 18.79
N PHE A 280 -27.62 8.68 19.64
CA PHE A 280 -28.10 9.07 20.97
C PHE A 280 -29.26 10.06 20.89
N SER A 281 -29.28 10.94 19.90
CA SER A 281 -30.43 11.81 19.60
C SER A 281 -31.69 10.99 19.37
N PHE A 282 -31.62 9.90 18.61
CA PHE A 282 -32.76 8.98 18.40
C PHE A 282 -33.11 8.18 19.65
N ILE A 283 -32.12 7.73 20.43
CA ILE A 283 -32.38 7.06 21.72
C ILE A 283 -33.15 7.99 22.66
N TYR A 284 -32.71 9.25 22.78
CA TYR A 284 -33.35 10.25 23.62
C TYR A 284 -34.72 10.68 23.10
N LEU A 285 -34.94 10.63 21.79
CA LEU A 285 -36.25 10.85 21.19
C LEU A 285 -37.22 9.68 21.42
N GLY A 286 -36.74 8.42 21.32
CA GLY A 286 -37.56 7.21 21.34
C GLY A 286 -37.74 6.54 22.70
N SER A 287 -36.93 6.89 23.70
CA SER A 287 -37.12 6.46 25.08
C SER A 287 -38.28 7.21 25.76
N PRO A 288 -38.75 6.80 26.95
CA PRO A 288 -39.79 7.50 27.69
C PRO A 288 -39.35 8.89 28.23
N THR A 289 -38.60 9.71 27.47
CA THR A 289 -38.79 11.17 27.46
C THR A 289 -40.26 11.52 27.14
N ILE A 290 -40.95 10.64 26.41
CA ILE A 290 -42.40 10.59 26.26
C ILE A 290 -43.01 9.76 27.41
N SER A 291 -43.00 10.29 28.62
CA SER A 291 -43.93 9.76 29.63
C SER A 291 -45.30 10.41 29.40
N TRP A 292 -46.29 9.61 29.01
CA TRP A 292 -47.69 9.94 29.26
C TRP A 292 -47.94 9.79 30.76
N TYR A 293 -47.88 10.89 31.50
CA TYR A 293 -48.30 10.90 32.90
C TYR A 293 -49.79 11.26 33.00
N ASN A 294 -50.67 10.26 32.96
CA ASN A 294 -52.04 10.43 33.45
C ASN A 294 -52.05 10.16 34.95
N ARG A 295 -52.07 11.23 35.75
CA ARG A 295 -52.08 11.24 37.22
C ARG A 295 -53.42 10.82 37.84
N GLU A 296 -54.37 10.26 37.09
CA GLU A 296 -55.71 9.98 37.63
C GLU A 296 -55.91 8.54 38.15
N ASN A 297 -55.01 7.60 37.85
CA ASN A 297 -55.25 6.16 38.15
C ASN A 297 -54.32 5.52 39.20
N ALA A 298 -53.44 6.27 39.86
CA ALA A 298 -52.41 5.69 40.75
C ALA A 298 -52.67 5.86 42.27
N GLU A 299 -53.82 6.43 42.69
CA GLU A 299 -54.14 6.61 44.12
C GLU A 299 -54.86 5.41 44.76
N SER A 300 -55.17 4.34 44.02
CA SER A 300 -55.99 3.23 44.54
C SER A 300 -55.24 2.05 45.16
N ALA A 301 -53.92 2.05 45.27
CA ALA A 301 -53.21 0.90 45.84
C ALA A 301 -51.87 1.25 46.52
N GLN A 302 -51.90 1.61 47.82
CA GLN A 302 -50.69 1.50 48.64
C GLN A 302 -50.98 1.20 50.12
N LYS A 303 -50.50 0.03 50.57
CA LYS A 303 -50.61 -0.47 51.95
C LYS A 303 -49.74 0.35 52.93
N PRO A 304 -50.20 0.56 54.19
CA PRO A 304 -49.69 1.61 55.09
C PRO A 304 -48.32 1.34 55.75
N VAL A 305 -47.75 0.14 55.62
CA VAL A 305 -46.60 -0.27 56.47
C VAL A 305 -45.23 0.17 55.91
N ILE A 306 -45.13 0.50 54.62
CA ILE A 306 -43.86 0.87 53.97
C ILE A 306 -43.59 2.40 54.03
N LYS A 307 -44.60 3.20 54.42
CA LYS A 307 -44.54 4.68 54.41
C LYS A 307 -43.59 5.25 55.47
N THR A 308 -43.46 4.58 56.61
CA THR A 308 -42.71 5.07 57.78
C THR A 308 -41.19 4.85 57.68
N LEU A 309 -40.76 3.83 56.92
CA LEU A 309 -39.34 3.54 56.71
C LEU A 309 -38.75 4.30 55.51
N LEU A 310 -39.58 4.71 54.55
CA LEU A 310 -39.16 5.45 53.37
C LEU A 310 -39.13 6.97 53.54
N SER A 311 -39.66 7.51 54.63
CA SER A 311 -39.75 8.96 54.90
C SER A 311 -38.47 9.59 55.47
N LEU A 312 -37.46 8.77 55.82
CA LEU A 312 -36.18 9.23 56.38
C LEU A 312 -35.07 9.38 55.33
N ILE A 313 -35.33 9.02 54.07
CA ILE A 313 -34.44 9.26 52.95
C ILE A 313 -35.05 10.41 52.14
N PRO A 314 -34.33 11.51 51.83
CA PRO A 314 -34.85 12.55 50.95
C PRO A 314 -35.09 11.95 49.56
N LYS A 315 -36.32 11.51 49.32
CA LYS A 315 -36.77 11.01 48.02
C LYS A 315 -37.25 12.19 47.21
N ILE A 316 -36.40 12.67 46.31
CA ILE A 316 -36.89 13.45 45.19
C ILE A 316 -37.65 12.47 44.29
N ASN A 317 -38.98 12.48 44.39
CA ASN A 317 -39.86 11.63 43.61
C ASN A 317 -40.06 12.28 42.24
N TRP A 318 -39.42 11.72 41.21
CA TRP A 318 -39.60 12.15 39.83
C TRP A 318 -40.79 11.38 39.23
N PRO A 319 -41.87 12.05 38.79
CA PRO A 319 -43.08 11.35 38.38
C PRO A 319 -42.95 10.59 37.05
N ASN A 320 -41.86 10.78 36.30
CA ASN A 320 -41.65 10.21 34.96
C ASN A 320 -40.15 9.89 34.72
N PRO A 321 -39.82 8.74 34.08
CA PRO A 321 -38.48 8.55 33.51
C PRO A 321 -38.26 9.55 32.35
N GLY A 322 -37.02 9.96 32.04
CA GLY A 322 -36.73 10.82 30.86
C GLY A 322 -35.81 12.04 31.10
N ILE A 323 -35.60 12.86 30.08
CA ILE A 323 -34.83 14.12 30.10
C ILE A 323 -35.81 15.29 30.28
N SER A 324 -35.47 16.29 31.09
CA SER A 324 -36.34 17.47 31.29
C SER A 324 -35.57 18.78 31.50
N ARG A 325 -36.23 19.89 31.23
CA ARG A 325 -35.69 21.25 31.38
C ARG A 325 -35.89 21.80 32.80
N LEU A 326 -34.97 22.65 33.27
CA LEU A 326 -34.98 23.24 34.62
C LEU A 326 -36.03 24.35 34.86
N SER A 327 -36.60 24.97 33.83
CA SER A 327 -37.49 26.13 33.99
C SER A 327 -38.95 25.81 34.33
N ASP A 328 -39.36 24.54 34.28
CA ASP A 328 -40.78 24.22 34.19
C ASP A 328 -41.36 23.81 35.56
N ASN A 329 -41.82 24.81 36.32
CA ASN A 329 -42.68 24.63 37.49
C ASN A 329 -44.11 24.15 37.13
N ASN A 330 -44.42 23.95 35.84
CA ASN A 330 -45.69 23.45 35.35
C ASN A 330 -45.54 22.05 34.76
N TYR A 331 -46.18 21.06 35.41
CA TYR A 331 -46.27 19.66 35.00
C TYR A 331 -47.14 19.45 33.74
N SER A 332 -46.95 20.25 32.69
CA SER A 332 -47.67 20.12 31.42
C SER A 332 -46.74 19.63 30.31
N ASN A 333 -46.97 18.39 29.86
CA ASN A 333 -46.45 17.73 28.66
C ASN A 333 -45.65 18.62 27.67
N GLN A 334 -44.37 18.83 27.93
CA GLN A 334 -43.46 19.38 26.94
C GLN A 334 -43.07 18.26 25.98
N LYS A 335 -43.45 18.38 24.70
CA LYS A 335 -43.00 17.45 23.65
C LYS A 335 -41.55 17.78 23.31
N VAL A 336 -40.63 16.90 23.68
CA VAL A 336 -39.23 16.98 23.27
C VAL A 336 -39.16 16.81 21.75
N THR A 337 -38.56 17.77 21.05
CA THR A 337 -38.34 17.66 19.61
C THR A 337 -37.04 16.91 19.31
N PHE A 338 -36.86 16.49 18.06
CA PHE A 338 -35.58 15.92 17.61
C PHE A 338 -34.42 16.89 17.85
N TRP A 339 -34.61 18.18 17.62
CA TRP A 339 -33.58 19.20 17.81
C TRP A 339 -33.19 19.38 19.27
N ASP A 340 -34.15 19.25 20.20
CA ASP A 340 -33.85 19.26 21.64
C ASP A 340 -33.02 18.03 22.05
N SER A 341 -33.34 16.86 21.51
CA SER A 341 -32.59 15.61 21.74
C SER A 341 -31.19 15.66 21.13
N PHE A 342 -31.07 16.24 19.93
CA PHE A 342 -29.81 16.45 19.25
C PHE A 342 -28.91 17.42 19.99
N TYR A 343 -29.45 18.56 20.42
CA TYR A 343 -28.73 19.51 21.24
C TYR A 343 -28.26 18.88 22.56
N PHE A 344 -29.13 18.14 23.25
CA PHE A 344 -28.77 17.45 24.49
C PHE A 344 -27.65 16.42 24.28
N SER A 345 -27.73 15.63 23.22
CA SER A 345 -26.69 14.67 22.82
C SER A 345 -25.37 15.37 22.50
N MET A 346 -25.40 16.45 21.71
CA MET A 346 -24.20 17.23 21.37
C MET A 346 -23.49 17.80 22.62
N VAL A 347 -24.24 18.38 23.55
CA VAL A 347 -23.71 18.95 24.81
C VAL A 347 -23.18 17.85 25.74
N THR A 348 -23.83 16.68 25.75
CA THR A 348 -23.39 15.51 26.52
C THR A 348 -22.10 14.91 25.93
N PHE A 349 -22.08 14.68 24.61
CA PHE A 349 -20.94 14.12 23.88
C PHE A 349 -19.68 14.99 24.03
N THR A 350 -19.84 16.32 23.93
CA THR A 350 -18.74 17.28 24.12
C THR A 350 -18.44 17.57 25.59
N THR A 351 -19.26 17.07 26.52
CA THR A 351 -19.15 17.30 27.97
C THR A 351 -19.17 18.77 28.40
N VAL A 352 -19.76 19.65 27.59
CA VAL A 352 -19.89 21.09 27.90
C VAL A 352 -20.88 21.32 29.05
N GLY A 353 -21.99 20.59 29.07
CA GLY A 353 -22.93 20.55 30.18
C GLY A 353 -23.53 21.91 30.61
N TYR A 354 -24.24 22.59 29.71
CA TYR A 354 -24.88 23.90 30.01
C TYR A 354 -25.90 23.88 31.17
N GLY A 355 -26.34 22.69 31.60
CA GLY A 355 -27.18 22.53 32.79
C GLY A 355 -28.60 23.03 32.58
N ASP A 356 -29.07 23.11 31.36
CA ASP A 356 -30.44 23.46 30.95
C ASP A 356 -31.36 22.22 30.91
N TRP A 357 -30.79 21.06 30.57
CA TRP A 357 -31.46 19.77 30.52
C TRP A 357 -30.78 18.74 31.43
N TYR A 358 -31.57 17.87 32.08
CA TYR A 358 -31.03 16.83 32.96
C TYR A 358 -31.66 15.45 32.73
N PRO A 359 -30.88 14.36 32.80
CA PRO A 359 -31.40 12.99 32.73
C PRO A 359 -31.96 12.51 34.07
N LYS A 360 -33.16 11.92 34.05
CA LYS A 360 -33.80 11.28 35.22
C LYS A 360 -33.50 9.78 35.28
N ASP A 361 -33.42 9.25 36.50
CA ASP A 361 -33.32 7.83 36.84
C ASP A 361 -32.29 7.04 36.00
N ASN A 362 -32.75 6.01 35.28
CA ASN A 362 -31.93 5.05 34.53
C ASN A 362 -31.21 5.66 33.31
N PHE A 363 -31.60 6.84 32.83
CA PHE A 363 -30.95 7.52 31.70
C PHE A 363 -29.59 8.10 32.04
N ARG A 364 -29.29 8.30 33.33
CA ARG A 364 -27.98 8.76 33.78
C ARG A 364 -26.85 7.84 33.31
N LYS A 365 -27.09 6.53 33.24
CA LYS A 365 -26.10 5.55 32.76
C LYS A 365 -25.80 5.74 31.27
N TRP A 366 -26.83 6.01 30.46
CA TRP A 366 -26.68 6.27 29.02
C TRP A 366 -25.95 7.58 28.75
N VAL A 367 -26.29 8.64 29.48
CA VAL A 367 -25.59 9.94 29.38
C VAL A 367 -24.13 9.82 29.80
N MET A 368 -23.83 9.10 30.88
CA MET A 368 -22.44 8.83 31.28
C MET A 368 -21.68 8.04 30.21
N PHE A 369 -22.33 7.05 29.61
CA PHE A 369 -21.72 6.24 28.54
C PHE A 369 -21.49 7.06 27.27
N GLU A 370 -22.43 7.92 26.87
CA GLU A 370 -22.27 8.85 25.75
C GLU A 370 -21.12 9.84 26.01
N GLY A 371 -21.04 10.44 27.20
CA GLY A 371 -19.95 11.35 27.55
C GLY A 371 -18.58 10.67 27.53
N PHE A 372 -18.49 9.44 28.04
CA PHE A 372 -17.26 8.64 27.93
C PHE A 372 -16.88 8.35 26.48
N LEU A 373 -17.85 7.93 25.66
CA LEU A 373 -17.62 7.65 24.25
C LEU A 373 -17.23 8.91 23.47
N GLY A 374 -17.79 10.07 23.84
CA GLY A 374 -17.40 11.38 23.32
C GLY A 374 -15.95 11.71 23.62
N TRP A 375 -15.52 11.56 24.87
CA TRP A 375 -14.11 11.73 25.26
C TRP A 375 -13.17 10.82 24.48
N VAL A 376 -13.49 9.53 24.36
CA VAL A 376 -12.68 8.57 23.61
C VAL A 376 -12.60 8.95 22.13
N THR A 377 -13.73 9.30 21.52
CA THR A 377 -13.80 9.61 20.08
C THR A 377 -13.11 10.94 19.75
N LEU A 378 -13.29 11.97 20.57
CA LEU A 378 -12.58 13.24 20.45
C LEU A 378 -11.08 13.07 20.66
N GLY A 379 -10.67 12.28 21.66
CA GLY A 379 -9.27 11.92 21.86
C GLY A 379 -8.67 11.21 20.65
N LEU A 380 -9.37 10.22 20.10
CA LEU A 380 -8.98 9.53 18.86
C LEU A 380 -8.86 10.50 17.68
N PHE A 381 -9.84 11.38 17.50
CA PHE A 381 -9.81 12.39 16.44
C PHE A 381 -8.60 13.32 16.58
N LEU A 382 -8.32 13.85 17.77
CA LEU A 382 -7.19 14.73 17.99
C LEU A 382 -5.83 14.03 17.80
N VAL A 383 -5.69 12.79 18.29
CA VAL A 383 -4.45 12.01 18.12
C VAL A 383 -4.21 11.69 16.66
N THR A 384 -5.24 11.26 15.93
CA THR A 384 -5.12 10.94 14.50
C THR A 384 -4.89 12.19 13.65
N LEU A 385 -5.56 13.29 13.96
CA LEU A 385 -5.34 14.57 13.29
C LEU A 385 -3.90 15.06 13.52
N THR A 386 -3.40 14.94 14.75
CA THR A 386 -2.02 15.25 15.10
C THR A 386 -1.03 14.40 14.30
N ASN A 387 -1.24 13.08 14.25
CA ASN A 387 -0.36 12.17 13.50
C ASN A 387 -0.29 12.49 11.99
N VAL A 388 -1.39 12.98 11.42
CA VAL A 388 -1.47 13.31 9.98
C VAL A 388 -1.01 14.74 9.67
N MET A 389 -1.25 15.71 10.56
CA MET A 389 -0.90 17.12 10.32
C MET A 389 0.51 17.48 10.82
N MET A 390 0.99 16.85 11.89
CA MET A 390 2.32 17.07 12.47
C MET A 390 3.18 15.84 12.21
N ARG A 391 3.26 15.44 10.94
CA ARG A 391 4.14 14.36 10.49
C ARG A 391 5.59 14.81 10.73
N PRO A 392 6.42 13.99 11.42
CA PRO A 392 7.81 14.32 11.69
C PRO A 392 8.67 14.31 10.42
#